data_AF-X1QSM9-F1
#
_entry.id   AF-X1QSM9-F1
#
_cell.length_a   1.000
_cell.length_b   1.000
_cell.length_c   1.000
_cell.angle_alpha   90.00
_cell.angle_beta   90.00
_cell.angle_gamma   90.00
#
_symmetry.space_group_name_H-M   'P 1'
#
loop_
_entity.id
_entity.type
_entity.pdbx_description
1 polymer ?
#
loop_
_entity_poly.entity_id
_entity_poly.type
_entity_poly.pdbx_seq_one_letter_code
_entity_poly.pdbx_strand_id
1 'polypeptide(L)'
;FRDIPEIARYNRTEPYNMKYHKPPQLVRRRLRFEVPERMNWLGEVVTDHYLIVWNAANIEKKLDWLSHWSRSDSDIIIKNISPTTAMLAVQGPAVCKLESMEGVSHLPRFGSTETNIGGLNTLVARTGYTGEDGFELIADATDAPSLWELFIKEGVKPCGLGARDSLRLEAGMMLCGQDMDESTNPFEVALGGLIDLDRDEFVSKSALLEIKRQGIKRKLIGFQMKGREIARSGYKIFKSGKELGRVTSGGYSPTLGINIGFGYIPIELATIGNDIDIIIRNKPVAAHIVNKRFYKRET
;
A
#
# COMPACT_ATOMS: atom_id res chain seq x y z
N PHE A 1 -25.30 6.93 -5.11
CA PHE A 1 -26.33 6.17 -4.37
C PHE A 1 -27.65 6.35 -5.09
N ARG A 2 -28.37 5.24 -5.30
CA ARG A 2 -29.60 5.03 -6.09
C ARG A 2 -29.40 4.81 -7.59
N ASP A 3 -29.23 3.53 -7.92
CA ASP A 3 -29.75 2.94 -9.15
C ASP A 3 -31.28 3.10 -9.18
N ILE A 4 -31.81 3.52 -10.33
CA ILE A 4 -33.22 3.35 -10.70
C ILE A 4 -33.22 2.37 -11.88
N PRO A 5 -33.79 1.17 -11.74
CA PRO A 5 -34.10 0.32 -12.88
C PRO A 5 -35.56 0.51 -13.35
N GLU A 6 -35.79 0.04 -14.59
CA GLU A 6 -37.07 -0.32 -15.22
C GLU A 6 -37.80 0.83 -15.97
N ILE A 7 -38.40 0.67 -17.18
CA ILE A 7 -39.45 -0.27 -17.64
C ILE A 7 -39.42 -0.32 -19.20
N ALA A 8 -39.23 -1.47 -19.88
CA ALA A 8 -40.19 -2.48 -20.39
C ALA A 8 -40.99 -2.17 -21.70
N ARG A 9 -41.05 -3.20 -22.58
CA ARG A 9 -42.07 -3.56 -23.60
C ARG A 9 -41.93 -5.09 -23.80
N TYR A 10 -42.91 -5.96 -24.04
CA TYR A 10 -44.38 -5.96 -24.10
C TYR A 10 -44.81 -7.46 -24.04
N ASN A 11 -45.97 -7.77 -23.44
CA ASN A 11 -46.78 -9.01 -23.56
C ASN A 11 -46.14 -10.41 -23.42
N ARG A 12 -46.42 -11.11 -22.29
CA ARG A 12 -46.81 -12.54 -22.28
C ARG A 12 -47.76 -12.86 -21.12
N THR A 13 -48.70 -13.75 -21.40
CA THR A 13 -49.82 -14.21 -20.57
C THR A 13 -49.63 -15.68 -20.21
N GLU A 14 -48.83 -16.03 -19.20
CA GLU A 14 -48.90 -17.36 -18.54
C GLU A 14 -48.48 -17.30 -17.06
N PRO A 15 -49.11 -18.10 -16.16
CA PRO A 15 -48.84 -18.07 -14.73
C PRO A 15 -47.63 -18.95 -14.33
N TYR A 16 -46.75 -18.37 -13.53
CA TYR A 16 -45.48 -18.89 -13.05
C TYR A 16 -45.59 -20.23 -12.28
N ASN A 17 -44.90 -21.26 -12.79
CA ASN A 17 -44.35 -22.35 -11.98
C ASN A 17 -42.83 -22.13 -11.82
N MET A 18 -42.43 -21.04 -11.15
CA MET A 18 -41.03 -20.84 -10.75
C MET A 18 -40.82 -21.40 -9.35
N LYS A 19 -40.13 -22.54 -9.28
CA LYS A 19 -39.49 -23.01 -8.05
C LYS A 19 -38.59 -21.89 -7.54
N TYR A 20 -38.89 -21.39 -6.35
CA TYR A 20 -38.04 -20.44 -5.64
C TYR A 20 -36.71 -21.13 -5.30
N HIS A 21 -35.68 -20.86 -6.11
CA HIS A 21 -34.31 -21.06 -5.65
C HIS A 21 -33.98 -19.89 -4.73
N LYS A 22 -33.82 -20.18 -3.44
CA LYS A 22 -33.26 -19.24 -2.47
C LYS A 22 -31.93 -18.74 -3.05
N PRO A 23 -31.80 -17.44 -3.38
CA PRO A 23 -30.53 -16.93 -3.84
C PRO A 23 -29.50 -17.20 -2.75
N PRO A 24 -28.27 -17.63 -3.08
CA PRO A 24 -27.23 -17.78 -2.08
C PRO A 24 -27.09 -16.46 -1.31
N GLN A 25 -26.84 -16.58 -0.01
CA GLN A 25 -26.62 -15.45 0.89
C GLN A 25 -25.67 -14.46 0.22
N LEU A 26 -26.08 -13.19 0.19
CA LEU A 26 -25.29 -12.01 -0.16
C LEU A 26 -23.80 -12.32 -0.26
N VAL A 27 -23.30 -12.46 -1.50
CA VAL A 27 -21.88 -12.67 -1.78
C VAL A 27 -21.14 -11.52 -1.10
N ARG A 28 -20.34 -11.86 -0.06
CA ARG A 28 -19.41 -10.92 0.58
C ARG A 28 -18.64 -10.21 -0.53
N ARG A 29 -18.58 -8.87 -0.49
CA ARG A 29 -17.70 -8.08 -1.35
C ARG A 29 -16.30 -8.71 -1.30
N ARG A 30 -15.91 -9.47 -2.33
CA ARG A 30 -14.51 -9.85 -2.56
C ARG A 30 -13.76 -8.54 -2.72
N LEU A 31 -12.83 -8.29 -1.81
CA LEU A 31 -11.88 -7.20 -1.95
C LEU A 31 -11.14 -7.44 -3.27
N ARG A 32 -11.23 -6.49 -4.20
CA ARG A 32 -10.52 -6.53 -5.48
C ARG A 32 -9.03 -6.33 -5.23
N PHE A 33 -8.37 -7.42 -4.88
CA PHE A 33 -6.96 -7.67 -5.15
C PHE A 33 -6.86 -9.05 -5.81
N GLU A 34 -7.70 -9.31 -6.81
CA GLU A 34 -7.34 -10.30 -7.82
C GLU A 34 -6.38 -9.58 -8.75
N VAL A 35 -5.09 -9.95 -8.71
CA VAL A 35 -4.26 -9.85 -9.91
C VAL A 35 -4.88 -10.89 -10.82
N PRO A 36 -5.69 -10.50 -11.81
CA PRO A 36 -6.38 -11.50 -12.58
C PRO A 36 -5.30 -12.18 -13.42
N GLU A 37 -5.16 -13.50 -13.27
CA GLU A 37 -5.11 -14.30 -14.49
C GLU A 37 -6.31 -13.79 -15.31
N ARG A 38 -6.04 -12.93 -16.31
CA ARG A 38 -7.10 -12.56 -17.23
C ARG A 38 -7.39 -13.86 -17.94
N MET A 39 -8.51 -14.53 -17.65
CA MET A 39 -8.97 -15.64 -18.47
C MET A 39 -10.00 -15.08 -19.44
N ASN A 40 -9.86 -15.38 -20.73
CA ASN A 40 -10.93 -15.05 -21.67
C ASN A 40 -12.15 -15.94 -21.40
N TRP A 41 -13.26 -15.70 -22.10
CA TRP A 41 -14.49 -16.48 -21.94
C TRP A 41 -14.35 -17.97 -22.32
N LEU A 42 -13.20 -18.37 -22.86
CA LEU A 42 -12.84 -19.75 -23.19
C LEU A 42 -11.98 -20.42 -22.10
N GLY A 43 -11.61 -19.69 -21.05
CA GLY A 43 -10.77 -20.20 -19.95
C GLY A 43 -9.27 -20.17 -20.24
N GLU A 44 -8.83 -19.42 -21.25
CA GLU A 44 -7.40 -19.32 -21.62
C GLU A 44 -6.72 -18.20 -20.83
N VAL A 45 -5.53 -18.45 -20.29
CA VAL A 45 -4.69 -17.44 -19.64
C VAL A 45 -4.29 -16.36 -20.67
N VAL A 46 -4.72 -15.13 -20.45
CA VAL A 46 -4.54 -13.95 -21.33
C VAL A 46 -3.27 -13.18 -20.96
N THR A 47 -2.68 -13.39 -19.76
CA THR A 47 -1.36 -12.83 -19.40
C THR A 47 -0.59 -13.79 -18.49
N ASP A 48 0.59 -14.22 -18.93
CA ASP A 48 1.60 -15.01 -18.18
C ASP A 48 2.74 -14.12 -17.64
N HIS A 49 2.65 -12.81 -17.82
CA HIS A 49 3.64 -11.83 -17.40
C HIS A 49 3.21 -11.05 -16.16
N TYR A 50 4.11 -10.97 -15.18
CA TYR A 50 3.93 -10.22 -13.94
C TYR A 50 5.07 -9.23 -13.74
N LEU A 51 4.74 -7.99 -13.39
CA LEU A 51 5.72 -7.00 -12.94
C LEU A 51 5.65 -6.88 -11.41
N ILE A 52 6.77 -7.15 -10.74
CA ILE A 52 6.89 -7.00 -9.29
C ILE A 52 7.67 -5.73 -8.99
N VAL A 53 6.99 -4.74 -8.38
CA VAL A 53 7.62 -3.52 -7.87
C VAL A 53 7.84 -3.67 -6.37
N TRP A 54 9.09 -3.64 -5.95
CA TRP A 54 9.48 -3.75 -4.53
C TRP A 54 10.44 -2.63 -4.11
N ASN A 55 10.74 -2.56 -2.82
CA ASN A 55 11.76 -1.64 -2.31
C ASN A 55 13.13 -1.89 -2.99
N ALA A 56 13.91 -0.83 -3.25
CA ALA A 56 15.17 -0.92 -3.99
C ALA A 56 16.31 -1.62 -3.22
N ALA A 57 16.25 -1.71 -1.89
CA ALA A 57 17.29 -2.38 -1.11
C ALA A 57 17.21 -3.91 -1.25
N ASN A 58 18.34 -4.61 -1.12
CA ASN A 58 18.42 -6.07 -1.05
C ASN A 58 17.81 -6.79 -2.29
N ILE A 59 18.05 -6.29 -3.50
CA ILE A 59 17.52 -6.88 -4.75
C ILE A 59 18.01 -8.33 -4.91
N GLU A 60 19.29 -8.60 -4.70
CA GLU A 60 19.88 -9.94 -4.83
C GLU A 60 19.16 -10.94 -3.93
N LYS A 61 19.00 -10.61 -2.64
CA LYS A 61 18.25 -11.45 -1.68
C LYS A 61 16.82 -11.76 -2.14
N LYS A 62 16.13 -10.81 -2.76
CA LYS A 62 14.76 -11.02 -3.28
C LYS A 62 14.75 -11.90 -4.53
N LEU A 63 15.72 -11.71 -5.42
CA LEU A 63 15.89 -12.55 -6.61
C LEU A 63 16.24 -13.98 -6.21
N ASP A 64 17.13 -14.17 -5.24
CA ASP A 64 17.49 -15.48 -4.69
C ASP A 64 16.27 -16.16 -4.07
N TRP A 65 15.44 -15.40 -3.34
CA TRP A 65 14.19 -15.91 -2.78
C TRP A 65 13.22 -16.39 -3.85
N LEU A 66 12.95 -15.56 -4.88
CA LEU A 66 12.09 -15.98 -6.00
C LEU A 66 12.67 -17.20 -6.72
N SER A 67 13.97 -17.19 -7.00
CA SER A 67 14.67 -18.28 -7.67
C SER A 67 14.64 -19.56 -6.86
N HIS A 68 14.72 -19.48 -5.52
CA HIS A 68 14.62 -20.64 -4.64
C HIS A 68 13.27 -21.34 -4.79
N TRP A 69 12.18 -20.57 -4.81
CA TRP A 69 10.81 -21.11 -4.90
C TRP A 69 10.38 -21.46 -6.33
N SER A 70 10.99 -20.87 -7.36
CA SER A 70 10.69 -21.20 -8.77
C SER A 70 11.46 -22.40 -9.30
N ARG A 71 12.49 -22.89 -8.59
CA ARG A 71 13.41 -23.96 -9.07
C ARG A 71 12.73 -25.26 -9.51
N SER A 72 11.51 -25.53 -9.05
CA SER A 72 10.75 -26.72 -9.44
C SER A 72 9.94 -26.55 -10.73
N ASP A 73 9.89 -25.34 -11.30
CA ASP A 73 9.04 -25.00 -12.43
C ASP A 73 9.86 -24.32 -13.54
N SER A 74 10.09 -25.05 -14.63
CA SER A 74 10.88 -24.57 -15.77
C SER A 74 10.17 -23.50 -16.60
N ASP A 75 8.86 -23.32 -16.41
CA ASP A 75 8.06 -22.36 -17.19
C ASP A 75 8.11 -20.96 -16.58
N ILE A 76 8.68 -20.81 -15.38
CA ILE A 76 8.83 -19.52 -14.69
C ILE A 76 10.17 -18.87 -15.07
N ILE A 77 10.08 -17.74 -15.78
CA ILE A 77 11.23 -16.91 -16.13
C ILE A 77 11.25 -15.64 -15.27
N ILE A 78 12.25 -15.50 -14.40
CA ILE A 78 12.46 -14.30 -13.57
C ILE A 78 13.51 -13.41 -14.23
N LYS A 79 13.13 -12.18 -14.60
CA LYS A 79 14.04 -11.18 -15.17
C LYS A 79 14.13 -9.95 -14.27
N ASN A 80 15.34 -9.56 -13.91
CA ASN A 80 15.59 -8.27 -13.27
C ASN A 80 15.71 -7.18 -14.33
N ILE A 81 14.65 -6.38 -14.49
CA ILE A 81 14.61 -5.24 -15.41
C ILE A 81 14.87 -3.89 -14.72
N SER A 82 15.20 -3.89 -13.42
CA SER A 82 15.46 -2.66 -12.67
C SER A 82 16.58 -1.78 -13.29
N PRO A 83 17.67 -2.33 -13.86
CA PRO A 83 18.72 -1.51 -14.47
C PRO A 83 18.31 -0.79 -15.76
N THR A 84 17.28 -1.26 -16.45
CA THR A 84 16.84 -0.73 -17.76
C THR A 84 15.51 0.01 -17.68
N THR A 85 14.94 0.16 -16.49
CA THR A 85 13.66 0.83 -16.27
C THR A 85 13.80 1.99 -15.31
N ALA A 86 12.97 3.01 -15.51
CA ALA A 86 12.81 4.11 -14.57
C ALA A 86 11.36 4.20 -14.12
N MET A 87 11.15 4.65 -12.88
CA MET A 87 9.82 4.88 -12.33
C MET A 87 9.69 6.32 -11.84
N LEU A 88 8.68 7.02 -12.37
CA LEU A 88 8.30 8.37 -11.93
C LEU A 88 6.96 8.30 -11.20
N ALA A 89 6.86 8.92 -10.02
CA ALA A 89 5.60 9.03 -9.29
C ALA A 89 5.08 10.46 -9.36
N VAL A 90 3.93 10.66 -10.01
CA VAL A 90 3.25 11.95 -10.11
C VAL A 90 2.04 11.91 -9.18
N GLN A 91 2.06 12.75 -8.15
CA GLN A 91 1.19 12.58 -6.98
C GLN A 91 0.59 13.94 -6.58
N GLY A 92 -0.66 13.92 -6.13
CA GLY A 92 -1.36 15.10 -5.62
C GLY A 92 -2.80 15.21 -6.15
N PRO A 93 -3.61 16.09 -5.54
CA PRO A 93 -5.04 16.22 -5.86
C PRO A 93 -5.30 16.76 -7.28
N ALA A 94 -4.32 17.41 -7.90
CA ALA A 94 -4.43 17.96 -9.24
C ALA A 94 -3.95 17.00 -10.35
N VAL A 95 -3.48 15.79 -10.01
CA VAL A 95 -2.83 14.89 -10.99
C VAL A 95 -3.71 14.53 -12.18
N CYS A 96 -5.02 14.37 -11.98
CA CYS A 96 -5.96 14.07 -13.08
C CYS A 96 -6.26 15.27 -13.99
N LYS A 97 -5.76 16.47 -13.66
CA LYS A 97 -5.92 17.68 -14.48
C LYS A 97 -4.72 17.93 -15.40
N LEU A 98 -3.66 17.14 -15.25
CA LEU A 98 -2.50 17.17 -16.11
C LEU A 98 -2.88 16.66 -17.49
N GLU A 99 -2.51 17.39 -18.55
CA GLU A 99 -2.84 17.04 -19.94
C GLU A 99 -2.31 15.63 -20.27
N SER A 100 -1.08 15.33 -19.86
CA SER A 100 -0.44 14.02 -20.02
C SER A 100 -1.17 12.87 -19.31
N MET A 101 -2.08 13.15 -18.38
CA MET A 101 -2.79 12.14 -17.58
C MET A 101 -4.27 11.97 -17.97
N GLU A 102 -4.79 12.77 -18.91
CA GLU A 102 -6.21 12.73 -19.30
C GLU A 102 -6.64 11.32 -19.72
N GLY A 103 -5.84 10.68 -20.58
CA GLY A 103 -6.10 9.35 -21.12
C GLY A 103 -6.13 8.21 -20.09
N VAL A 104 -5.56 8.41 -18.90
CA VAL A 104 -5.45 7.40 -17.83
C VAL A 104 -6.20 7.79 -16.55
N SER A 105 -6.79 8.97 -16.51
CA SER A 105 -7.55 9.50 -15.37
C SER A 105 -8.71 8.61 -14.92
N HIS A 106 -9.26 7.82 -15.85
CA HIS A 106 -10.35 6.87 -15.66
C HIS A 106 -9.93 5.60 -14.92
N LEU A 107 -8.62 5.31 -14.80
CA LEU A 107 -8.15 4.10 -14.13
C LEU A 107 -8.64 4.08 -12.68
N PRO A 108 -9.21 2.97 -12.18
CA PRO A 108 -9.52 2.84 -10.77
C PRO A 108 -8.23 2.81 -9.94
N ARG A 109 -8.32 3.07 -8.63
CA ARG A 109 -7.20 2.85 -7.70
C ARG A 109 -6.67 1.42 -7.85
N PHE A 110 -5.36 1.26 -7.93
CA PHE A 110 -4.66 0.00 -8.25
C PHE A 110 -4.93 -0.57 -9.66
N GLY A 111 -5.60 0.17 -10.54
CA GLY A 111 -5.69 -0.13 -11.95
C GLY A 111 -4.40 0.28 -12.67
N SER A 112 -4.04 -0.48 -13.71
CA SER A 112 -2.90 -0.18 -14.57
C SER A 112 -3.22 -0.40 -16.05
N THR A 113 -2.45 0.26 -16.90
CA THR A 113 -2.52 0.10 -18.36
C THR A 113 -1.17 0.45 -18.98
N GLU A 114 -0.85 -0.16 -20.11
CA GLU A 114 0.25 0.28 -20.97
C GLU A 114 -0.32 1.26 -21.99
N THR A 115 0.29 2.44 -22.08
CA THR A 115 -0.16 3.49 -22.98
C THR A 115 1.00 4.41 -23.37
N ASN A 116 0.70 5.40 -24.21
CA ASN A 116 1.65 6.40 -24.63
C ASN A 116 1.48 7.67 -23.79
N ILE A 117 2.54 8.15 -23.14
CA ILE A 117 2.56 9.40 -22.39
C ILE A 117 3.60 10.31 -23.04
N GLY A 118 3.14 11.39 -23.68
CA GLY A 118 4.03 12.35 -24.36
C GLY A 118 4.89 11.74 -25.47
N GLY A 119 4.39 10.73 -26.18
CA GLY A 119 5.13 10.01 -27.22
C GLY A 119 5.84 8.74 -26.73
N LEU A 120 5.84 8.45 -25.42
CA LEU A 120 6.68 7.42 -24.81
C LEU A 120 5.87 6.23 -24.30
N ASN A 121 6.28 5.01 -24.63
CA ASN A 121 5.63 3.79 -24.17
C ASN A 121 5.82 3.62 -22.65
N THR A 122 4.72 3.62 -21.92
CA THR A 122 4.74 3.71 -20.47
C THR A 122 3.68 2.79 -19.85
N LEU A 123 4.09 1.99 -18.87
CA LEU A 123 3.16 1.34 -17.96
C LEU A 123 2.74 2.36 -16.89
N VAL A 124 1.45 2.67 -16.84
CA VAL A 124 0.87 3.60 -15.88
C VAL A 124 0.02 2.83 -14.89
N ALA A 125 0.28 3.04 -13.60
CA ALA A 125 -0.52 2.48 -12.51
C ALA A 125 -1.06 3.61 -11.61
N ARG A 126 -2.35 3.58 -11.27
CA ARG A 126 -2.95 4.53 -10.32
C ARG A 126 -2.66 4.10 -8.88
N THR A 127 -1.41 4.25 -8.50
CA THR A 127 -0.81 3.87 -7.23
C THR A 127 0.04 5.02 -6.67
N GLY A 128 0.51 4.87 -5.43
CA GLY A 128 1.27 5.93 -4.79
C GLY A 128 1.62 5.66 -3.34
N TYR A 129 2.64 6.39 -2.87
CA TYR A 129 3.20 6.28 -1.52
C TYR A 129 3.10 7.60 -0.72
N THR A 130 2.04 8.38 -0.98
CA THR A 130 1.86 9.74 -0.45
C THR A 130 0.57 9.93 0.35
N GLY A 131 -0.39 9.01 0.21
CA GLY A 131 -1.75 9.17 0.75
C GLY A 131 -2.69 9.98 -0.14
N GLU A 132 -2.16 10.64 -1.18
CA GLU A 132 -2.91 11.40 -2.19
C GLU A 132 -3.35 10.54 -3.38
N ASP A 133 -4.05 11.16 -4.33
CA ASP A 133 -4.14 10.57 -5.67
C ASP A 133 -2.78 10.60 -6.35
N GLY A 134 -2.64 9.76 -7.36
CA GLY A 134 -1.43 9.75 -8.14
C GLY A 134 -1.32 8.56 -9.05
N PHE A 135 -0.28 8.65 -9.86
CA PHE A 135 0.12 7.60 -10.76
C PHE A 135 1.61 7.33 -10.59
N GLU A 136 1.99 6.08 -10.83
CA GLU A 136 3.37 5.63 -10.99
C GLU A 136 3.53 5.21 -12.45
N LEU A 137 4.53 5.79 -13.12
CA LEU A 137 4.83 5.63 -14.53
C LEU A 137 6.16 4.87 -14.64
N ILE A 138 6.14 3.71 -15.28
CA ILE A 138 7.30 2.86 -15.50
C ILE A 138 7.58 2.83 -17.00
N ALA A 139 8.78 3.27 -17.38
CA ALA A 139 9.23 3.35 -18.77
C ALA A 139 10.69 2.89 -18.89
N ASP A 140 11.20 2.86 -20.11
CA ASP A 140 12.62 2.65 -20.35
C ASP A 140 13.46 3.74 -19.65
N ALA A 141 14.60 3.36 -19.10
CA ALA A 141 15.46 4.31 -18.40
C ALA A 141 15.94 5.47 -19.29
N THR A 142 16.05 5.25 -20.59
CA THR A 142 16.43 6.29 -21.58
C THR A 142 15.34 7.32 -21.83
N ASP A 143 14.07 6.97 -21.58
CA ASP A 143 12.90 7.85 -21.74
C ASP A 143 12.60 8.69 -20.49
N ALA A 144 13.18 8.32 -19.35
CA ALA A 144 12.92 8.96 -18.06
C ALA A 144 13.16 10.49 -18.04
N PRO A 145 14.24 11.03 -18.65
CA PRO A 145 14.43 12.48 -18.71
C PRO A 145 13.33 13.20 -19.49
N SER A 146 12.84 12.60 -20.58
CA SER A 146 11.77 13.17 -21.41
C SER A 146 10.43 13.19 -20.67
N LEU A 147 10.09 12.09 -19.97
CA LEU A 147 8.92 12.06 -19.08
C LEU A 147 9.02 13.07 -17.94
N TRP A 148 10.21 13.22 -17.36
CA TRP A 148 10.44 14.21 -16.29
C TRP A 148 10.17 15.63 -16.80
N GLU A 149 10.80 16.03 -17.90
CA GLU A 149 10.63 17.37 -18.49
C GLU A 149 9.19 17.66 -18.91
N LEU A 150 8.45 16.64 -19.38
CA LEU A 150 7.03 16.76 -19.68
C LEU A 150 6.23 17.24 -18.47
N PHE A 151 6.37 16.56 -17.32
CA PHE A 151 5.64 16.94 -16.10
C PHE A 151 6.12 18.26 -15.50
N ILE A 152 7.41 18.59 -15.61
CA ILE A 152 7.91 19.91 -15.19
C ILE A 152 7.22 21.02 -15.99
N LYS A 153 7.04 20.86 -17.30
CA LYS A 153 6.33 21.83 -18.16
C LYS A 153 4.86 21.99 -17.79
N GLU A 154 4.22 20.92 -17.32
CA GLU A 154 2.85 20.96 -16.80
C GLU A 154 2.75 21.51 -15.35
N GLY A 155 3.87 21.97 -14.78
CA GLY A 155 3.90 22.61 -13.46
C GLY A 155 4.01 21.65 -12.27
N VAL A 156 4.31 20.37 -12.51
CA VAL A 156 4.62 19.42 -11.44
C VAL A 156 5.94 19.83 -10.78
N LYS A 157 5.97 19.84 -9.44
CA LYS A 157 7.17 20.20 -8.68
C LYS A 157 8.00 18.96 -8.36
N PRO A 158 9.33 19.02 -8.49
CA PRO A 158 10.20 17.92 -8.08
C PRO A 158 10.19 17.77 -6.56
N CYS A 159 9.98 16.54 -6.09
CA CYS A 159 9.93 16.19 -4.67
C CYS A 159 11.00 15.17 -4.33
N GLY A 160 11.84 15.49 -3.34
CA GLY A 160 12.90 14.60 -2.86
C GLY A 160 12.44 13.56 -1.82
N LEU A 161 13.38 12.73 -1.37
CA LEU A 161 13.12 11.66 -0.41
C LEU A 161 12.59 12.15 0.95
N GLY A 162 13.01 13.34 1.40
CA GLY A 162 12.50 13.92 2.65
C GLY A 162 11.00 14.25 2.60
N ALA A 163 10.54 14.82 1.49
CA ALA A 163 9.11 15.06 1.27
C ALA A 163 8.36 13.73 1.18
N ARG A 164 8.88 12.75 0.42
CA ARG A 164 8.33 11.39 0.33
C ARG A 164 8.18 10.73 1.71
N ASP A 165 9.19 10.85 2.57
CA ASP A 165 9.16 10.27 3.91
C ASP A 165 8.15 10.97 4.84
N SER A 166 7.97 12.28 4.71
CA SER A 166 6.90 12.99 5.45
C SER A 166 5.50 12.57 4.99
N LEU A 167 5.25 12.50 3.68
CA LEU A 167 3.94 12.17 3.11
C LEU A 167 3.52 10.73 3.43
N ARG A 168 4.44 9.76 3.27
CA ARG A 168 4.15 8.36 3.63
C ARG A 168 3.85 8.22 5.12
N LEU A 169 4.56 8.96 5.96
CA LEU A 169 4.41 8.90 7.41
C LEU A 169 3.03 9.44 7.80
N GLU A 170 2.66 10.60 7.27
CA GLU A 170 1.32 11.19 7.42
C GLU A 170 0.22 10.22 6.95
N ALA A 171 0.41 9.57 5.81
CA ALA A 171 -0.53 8.61 5.24
C ALA A 171 -0.64 7.28 6.01
N GLY A 172 0.22 7.03 7.01
CA GLY A 172 0.23 5.78 7.77
C GLY A 172 0.92 4.61 7.05
N MET A 173 1.79 4.91 6.09
CA MET A 173 2.48 3.92 5.27
C MET A 173 3.87 3.58 5.83
N MET A 174 4.20 2.29 5.78
CA MET A 174 5.36 1.71 6.46
C MET A 174 6.54 1.55 5.52
N LEU A 175 7.73 1.86 6.03
CA LEU A 175 8.98 1.68 5.31
C LEU A 175 9.62 0.34 5.67
N CYS A 176 9.80 -0.55 4.68
CA CYS A 176 10.53 -1.80 4.85
C CYS A 176 11.98 -1.52 5.26
N GLY A 177 12.48 -2.26 6.25
CA GLY A 177 13.78 -2.03 6.90
C GLY A 177 13.73 -1.02 8.06
N GLN A 178 12.58 -0.40 8.33
CA GLN A 178 12.38 0.47 9.49
C GLN A 178 11.15 0.06 10.31
N ASP A 179 9.97 0.06 9.69
CA ASP A 179 8.70 -0.22 10.36
C ASP A 179 8.31 -1.70 10.25
N MET A 180 8.82 -2.39 9.23
CA MET A 180 8.63 -3.82 9.00
C MET A 180 9.89 -4.42 8.36
N ASP A 181 10.23 -5.64 8.78
CA ASP A 181 11.34 -6.45 8.28
C ASP A 181 11.05 -7.94 8.52
N GLU A 182 12.04 -8.81 8.30
CA GLU A 182 11.90 -10.26 8.48
C GLU A 182 11.63 -10.70 9.93
N SER A 183 11.80 -9.82 10.92
CA SER A 183 11.45 -10.06 12.33
C SER A 183 10.00 -9.71 12.67
N THR A 184 9.27 -9.14 11.72
CA THR A 184 7.89 -8.67 11.89
C THR A 184 6.91 -9.53 11.10
N ASN A 185 5.70 -9.72 11.62
CA ASN A 185 4.63 -10.39 10.88
C ASN A 185 3.51 -9.40 10.49
N PRO A 186 2.75 -9.67 9.41
CA PRO A 186 1.74 -8.75 8.89
C PRO A 186 0.64 -8.36 9.89
N PHE A 187 0.37 -9.18 10.92
CA PHE A 187 -0.64 -8.84 11.93
C PHE A 187 -0.15 -7.75 12.90
N GLU A 188 1.14 -7.73 13.24
CA GLU A 188 1.74 -6.71 14.11
C GLU A 188 1.67 -5.31 13.50
N VAL A 189 1.66 -5.24 12.17
CA VAL A 189 1.62 -3.99 11.38
C VAL A 189 0.27 -3.66 10.78
N ALA A 190 -0.78 -4.41 11.16
CA ALA A 190 -2.15 -4.25 10.66
C ALA A 190 -2.28 -4.40 9.12
N LEU A 191 -1.45 -5.26 8.51
CA LEU A 191 -1.57 -5.73 7.13
C LEU A 191 -2.28 -7.09 7.02
N GLY A 192 -2.81 -7.62 8.12
CA GLY A 192 -3.50 -8.92 8.13
C GLY A 192 -4.68 -9.02 7.16
N GLY A 193 -5.32 -7.90 6.81
CA GLY A 193 -6.39 -7.85 5.82
C GLY A 193 -5.95 -8.02 4.37
N LEU A 194 -4.64 -7.98 4.08
CA LEU A 194 -4.08 -8.25 2.75
C LEU A 194 -3.73 -9.73 2.56
N ILE A 195 -3.80 -10.55 3.61
CA ILE A 195 -3.50 -11.98 3.53
C ILE A 195 -4.79 -12.73 3.25
N ASP A 196 -4.81 -13.43 2.12
CA ASP A 196 -5.81 -14.46 1.86
C ASP A 196 -5.39 -15.78 2.53
N LEU A 197 -5.86 -16.02 3.75
CA LEU A 197 -5.59 -17.25 4.49
C LEU A 197 -6.41 -18.44 3.98
N ASP A 198 -7.44 -18.18 3.16
CA ASP A 198 -8.31 -19.22 2.60
C ASP A 198 -7.69 -19.83 1.33
N ARG A 199 -6.79 -19.12 0.64
CA ARG A 199 -6.00 -19.64 -0.50
C ARG A 199 -5.29 -20.94 -0.13
N ASP A 200 -5.36 -21.96 -0.99
CA ASP A 200 -4.89 -23.32 -0.71
C ASP A 200 -3.47 -23.37 -0.13
N GLU A 201 -2.47 -22.86 -0.85
CA GLU A 201 -1.09 -22.79 -0.38
C GLU A 201 -0.39 -21.48 -0.77
N PHE A 202 0.49 -21.03 0.11
CA PHE A 202 1.51 -20.01 -0.15
C PHE A 202 2.59 -20.10 0.93
N VAL A 203 3.76 -19.53 0.64
CA VAL A 203 4.90 -19.56 1.56
C VAL A 203 4.52 -18.95 2.91
N SER A 204 4.82 -19.66 4.00
CA SER A 204 4.53 -19.25 5.38
C SER A 204 3.06 -19.29 5.84
N LYS A 205 2.12 -19.87 5.06
CA LYS A 205 0.71 -20.01 5.47
C LYS A 205 0.54 -20.63 6.86
N SER A 206 1.18 -21.77 7.13
CA SER A 206 1.09 -22.47 8.43
C SER A 206 1.60 -21.62 9.59
N ALA A 207 2.69 -20.86 9.40
CA ALA A 207 3.23 -19.96 10.42
C ALA A 207 2.27 -18.79 10.71
N LEU A 208 1.65 -18.22 9.67
CA LEU A 208 0.68 -17.13 9.85
C LEU A 208 -0.62 -17.61 10.53
N LEU A 209 -1.08 -18.83 10.23
CA LEU A 209 -2.23 -19.43 10.92
C LEU A 209 -1.93 -19.61 12.41
N GLU A 210 -0.73 -20.09 12.74
CA GLU A 210 -0.31 -20.24 14.13
C GLU A 210 -0.22 -18.89 14.87
N ILE A 211 0.38 -17.88 14.25
CA ILE A 211 0.43 -16.52 14.83
C ILE A 211 -0.98 -15.97 15.04
N LYS A 212 -1.89 -16.17 14.08
CA LYS A 212 -3.29 -15.73 14.20
C LYS A 212 -4.01 -16.43 15.36
N ARG A 213 -3.71 -17.71 15.60
CA ARG A 213 -4.26 -18.50 16.73
C ARG A 213 -3.71 -18.02 18.07
N GLN A 214 -2.40 -17.80 18.18
CA GLN A 214 -1.75 -17.38 19.42
C GLN A 214 -2.01 -15.91 19.78
N GLY A 215 -2.22 -15.07 18.76
CA GLY A 215 -2.27 -13.62 18.91
C GLY A 215 -0.88 -12.99 18.90
N ILE A 216 -0.81 -11.75 18.44
CA ILE A 216 0.41 -10.94 18.47
C ILE A 216 0.72 -10.44 19.88
N LYS A 217 2.00 -10.34 20.23
CA LYS A 217 2.45 -9.82 21.54
C LYS A 217 2.79 -8.33 21.52
N ARG A 218 3.14 -7.81 20.35
CA ARG A 218 3.45 -6.40 20.11
C ARG A 218 2.72 -5.89 18.89
N LYS A 219 2.60 -4.58 18.77
CA LYS A 219 1.93 -3.92 17.64
C LYS A 219 2.66 -2.64 17.27
N LEU A 220 2.72 -2.36 15.97
CA LEU A 220 3.13 -1.06 15.45
C LEU A 220 2.00 -0.05 15.70
N ILE A 221 2.26 0.92 16.57
CA ILE A 221 1.35 2.04 16.86
C ILE A 221 1.74 3.28 16.07
N GLY A 222 0.77 4.17 15.86
CA GLY A 222 1.05 5.59 15.57
C GLY A 222 1.04 6.39 16.86
N PHE A 223 1.89 7.40 16.97
CA PHE A 223 1.87 8.35 18.08
C PHE A 223 2.05 9.78 17.59
N GLN A 224 1.52 10.71 18.38
CA GLN A 224 1.72 12.15 18.22
C GLN A 224 2.42 12.70 19.46
N MET A 225 3.49 13.47 19.26
CA MET A 225 4.19 14.17 20.34
C MET A 225 3.30 15.31 20.88
N LYS A 226 3.30 15.52 22.20
CA LYS A 226 2.67 16.70 22.82
C LYS A 226 3.58 17.94 22.72
N GLY A 227 4.89 17.73 22.62
CA GLY A 227 5.92 18.77 22.52
C GLY A 227 6.39 19.04 21.09
N ARG A 228 7.43 19.88 20.97
CA ARG A 228 8.06 20.28 19.69
C ARG A 228 9.23 19.38 19.28
N GLU A 229 9.62 18.46 20.14
CA GLU A 229 10.68 17.51 19.89
C GLU A 229 10.26 16.46 18.87
N ILE A 230 11.22 16.05 18.03
CA ILE A 230 10.99 15.08 16.98
C ILE A 230 11.57 13.74 17.41
N ALA A 231 10.70 12.73 17.49
CA ALA A 231 11.12 11.35 17.72
C ALA A 231 11.92 10.82 16.51
N ARG A 232 12.91 9.98 16.77
CA ARG A 232 13.75 9.33 15.73
C ARG A 232 13.80 7.83 15.97
N SER A 233 14.11 7.10 14.91
CA SER A 233 14.28 5.64 14.97
C SER A 233 15.23 5.23 16.10
N GLY A 234 14.88 4.15 16.80
CA GLY A 234 15.65 3.59 17.90
C GLY A 234 15.39 4.23 19.27
N TYR A 235 14.74 5.40 19.33
CA TYR A 235 14.37 6.03 20.60
C TYR A 235 13.44 5.13 21.40
N LYS A 236 13.64 5.10 22.72
CA LYS A 236 12.89 4.22 23.62
C LYS A 236 11.52 4.81 23.90
N ILE A 237 10.53 3.95 23.99
CA ILE A 237 9.15 4.26 24.38
C ILE A 237 8.94 3.77 25.80
N PHE A 238 8.43 4.63 26.66
CA PHE A 238 8.18 4.37 28.07
C PHE A 238 6.71 4.60 28.42
N LYS A 239 6.25 3.96 29.50
CA LYS A 239 5.01 4.32 30.20
C LYS A 239 5.19 4.02 31.68
N SER A 240 4.88 5.00 32.53
CA SER A 240 5.01 4.88 33.99
C SER A 240 6.38 4.36 34.44
N GLY A 241 7.46 4.86 33.82
CA GLY A 241 8.85 4.48 34.14
C GLY A 241 9.31 3.13 33.57
N LYS A 242 8.45 2.36 32.90
CA LYS A 242 8.82 1.09 32.27
C LYS A 242 9.07 1.25 30.77
N GLU A 243 10.17 0.69 30.27
CA GLU A 243 10.45 0.58 28.84
C GLU A 243 9.43 -0.37 28.18
N LEU A 244 8.72 0.13 27.17
CA LEU A 244 7.73 -0.63 26.40
C LEU A 244 8.32 -1.15 25.08
N GLY A 245 9.16 -0.35 24.43
CA GLY A 245 9.68 -0.69 23.12
C GLY A 245 10.39 0.50 22.48
N ARG A 246 10.30 0.60 21.15
CA ARG A 246 11.13 1.54 20.38
C ARG A 246 10.38 2.17 19.22
N VAL A 247 10.74 3.42 18.95
CA VAL A 247 10.34 4.18 17.77
C VAL A 247 11.01 3.55 16.53
N THR A 248 10.22 3.35 15.47
CA THR A 248 10.71 2.86 14.17
C THR A 248 10.91 4.01 13.20
N SER A 249 9.91 4.89 13.10
CA SER A 249 9.88 6.09 12.26
C SER A 249 9.42 7.30 13.06
N GLY A 250 9.93 8.49 12.74
CA GLY A 250 9.47 9.72 13.39
C GLY A 250 9.92 10.98 12.67
N GLY A 251 9.01 11.94 12.57
CA GLY A 251 9.20 13.14 11.75
C GLY A 251 8.21 14.26 12.08
N TYR A 252 8.49 15.42 11.52
CA TYR A 252 7.55 16.53 11.49
C TYR A 252 6.57 16.31 10.34
N SER A 253 5.28 16.49 10.58
CA SER A 253 4.22 16.53 9.57
C SER A 253 4.01 17.98 9.10
N PRO A 254 4.44 18.33 7.88
CA PRO A 254 4.21 19.68 7.34
C PRO A 254 2.72 19.99 7.18
N THR A 255 1.89 18.99 6.84
CA THR A 255 0.46 19.18 6.60
C THR A 255 -0.30 19.47 7.90
N LEU A 256 0.03 18.76 8.98
CA LEU A 256 -0.69 18.85 10.26
C LEU A 256 -0.02 19.79 11.26
N GLY A 257 1.21 20.23 11.01
CA GLY A 257 1.96 21.11 11.91
C GLY A 257 2.38 20.45 13.23
N ILE A 258 2.45 19.12 13.28
CA ILE A 258 2.72 18.33 14.50
C ILE A 258 3.84 17.29 14.27
N ASN A 259 4.44 16.79 15.35
CA ASN A 259 5.42 15.70 15.27
C ASN A 259 4.73 14.35 15.50
N ILE A 260 4.98 13.43 14.58
CA ILE A 260 4.32 12.12 14.52
C ILE A 260 5.35 11.01 14.34
N GLY A 261 4.97 9.78 14.64
CA GLY A 261 5.85 8.64 14.43
C GLY A 261 5.18 7.29 14.64
N PHE A 262 5.95 6.24 14.37
CA PHE A 262 5.59 4.86 14.60
C PHE A 262 6.51 4.22 15.62
N GLY A 263 6.01 3.20 16.32
CA GLY A 263 6.84 2.38 17.18
C GLY A 263 6.16 1.10 17.61
N TYR A 264 6.95 0.12 18.04
CA TYR A 264 6.44 -1.13 18.58
C TYR A 264 6.33 -1.05 20.09
N ILE A 265 5.17 -1.45 20.61
CA ILE A 265 4.92 -1.64 22.04
C ILE A 265 4.08 -2.92 22.27
N PRO A 266 3.98 -3.43 23.52
CA PRO A 266 3.12 -4.56 23.83
C PRO A 266 1.66 -4.28 23.48
N ILE A 267 0.97 -5.27 22.90
CA ILE A 267 -0.38 -5.12 22.35
C ILE A 267 -1.38 -4.62 23.39
N GLU A 268 -1.24 -5.07 24.63
CA GLU A 268 -2.09 -4.72 25.78
C GLU A 268 -1.99 -3.24 26.17
N LEU A 269 -0.93 -2.55 25.74
CA LEU A 269 -0.75 -1.11 25.97
C LEU A 269 -1.03 -0.26 24.73
N ALA A 270 -1.30 -0.88 23.58
CA ALA A 270 -1.47 -0.24 22.26
C ALA A 270 -2.87 0.38 22.00
N THR A 271 -3.55 0.80 23.06
CA THR A 271 -4.87 1.45 22.96
C THR A 271 -4.71 2.92 22.55
N ILE A 272 -5.49 3.35 21.56
CA ILE A 272 -5.54 4.77 21.11
C ILE A 272 -5.95 5.66 22.29
N GLY A 273 -5.31 6.83 22.41
CA GLY A 273 -5.52 7.79 23.49
C GLY A 273 -4.64 7.56 24.71
N ASN A 274 -3.97 6.41 24.82
CA ASN A 274 -3.00 6.18 25.89
C ASN A 274 -1.81 7.13 25.78
N ASP A 275 -1.39 7.67 26.91
CA ASP A 275 -0.13 8.41 27.03
C ASP A 275 1.08 7.47 27.11
N ILE A 276 2.17 7.91 26.48
CA ILE A 276 3.50 7.30 26.47
C ILE A 276 4.56 8.41 26.51
N ASP A 277 5.78 8.05 26.88
CA ASP A 277 6.94 8.94 26.83
C ASP A 277 7.94 8.43 25.81
N ILE A 278 8.46 9.33 24.97
CA ILE A 278 9.60 9.04 24.10
C ILE A 278 10.85 9.60 24.76
N ILE A 279 11.88 8.76 24.93
CA ILE A 279 13.15 9.20 25.52
C ILE A 279 13.99 9.90 24.45
N ILE A 280 14.05 11.22 24.53
CA ILE A 280 14.81 12.08 23.60
C ILE A 280 15.93 12.74 24.38
N ARG A 281 17.18 12.46 23.99
CA ARG A 281 18.38 13.01 24.67
C ARG A 281 18.32 12.81 26.20
N ASN A 282 17.97 11.59 26.63
CA ASN A 282 17.81 11.17 28.02
C ASN A 282 16.68 11.86 28.81
N LYS A 283 15.77 12.57 28.14
CA LYS A 283 14.60 13.18 28.78
C LYS A 283 13.31 12.52 28.28
N PRO A 284 12.35 12.20 29.17
CA PRO A 284 11.03 11.76 28.75
C PRO A 284 10.28 12.93 28.12
N VAL A 285 9.76 12.72 26.90
CA VAL A 285 8.92 13.69 26.20
C VAL A 285 7.57 13.04 25.92
N ALA A 286 6.51 13.66 26.40
CA ALA A 286 5.17 13.10 26.33
C ALA A 286 4.65 13.00 24.89
N ALA A 287 4.00 11.89 24.59
CA ALA A 287 3.27 11.61 23.37
C ALA A 287 1.98 10.83 23.71
N HIS A 288 1.06 10.74 22.77
CA HIS A 288 -0.14 9.93 22.92
C HIS A 288 -0.33 9.05 21.69
N ILE A 289 -0.87 7.85 21.92
CA ILE A 289 -1.14 6.88 20.86
C ILE A 289 -2.32 7.37 20.03
N VAL A 290 -2.17 7.38 18.71
CA VAL A 290 -3.21 7.79 17.76
C VAL A 290 -3.34 6.76 16.63
N ASN A 291 -4.30 6.97 15.74
CA ASN A 291 -4.34 6.19 14.51
C ASN A 291 -3.08 6.46 13.69
N LYS A 292 -2.42 5.39 13.20
CA LYS A 292 -1.24 5.49 12.35
C LYS A 292 -1.48 6.24 11.05
N ARG A 293 -2.73 6.32 10.58
CA ARG A 293 -3.12 7.20 9.48
C ARG A 293 -3.43 8.59 10.04
N PHE A 294 -2.41 9.43 10.14
CA PHE A 294 -2.52 10.79 10.69
C PHE A 294 -3.24 11.75 9.73
N TYR A 295 -3.04 11.53 8.43
CA TYR A 295 -3.66 12.29 7.36
C TYR A 295 -4.61 11.42 6.53
N LYS A 296 -5.75 12.01 6.17
CA LYS A 296 -6.71 11.42 5.24
C LYS A 296 -7.21 12.53 4.33
N ARG A 297 -6.97 12.37 3.02
CA ARG A 297 -7.54 13.21 1.97
C ARG A 297 -9.06 13.29 2.12
N GLU A 298 -9.61 14.50 1.98
CA GLU A 298 -11.04 14.72 1.84
C GLU A 298 -11.52 14.11 0.51
N THR A 299 -12.63 13.38 0.54
CA THR A 299 -13.20 12.67 -0.64
C THR A 299 -14.22 13.52 -1.35
#